data_AF-A0A0S8JER7-F1
#
_entry.id   AF-A0A0S8JER7-F1
#
_cell.length_a   1.000
_cell.length_b   1.000
_cell.length_c   1.000
_cell.angle_alpha   90.00
_cell.angle_beta   90.00
_cell.angle_gamma   90.00
#
_symmetry.space_group_name_H-M   'P 1'
#
loop_
_entity.id
_entity.type
_entity.pdbx_description
1 polymer ?
#
loop_
_entity_poly.entity_id
_entity_poly.type
_entity_poly.pdbx_seq_one_letter_code
_entity_poly.pdbx_strand_id
1 'polypeptide(L)'
;MVKNYVIAALRNMVRNKTYSLVNIIGLAVGMACCLLIALWMVDELNYDRAYAYANRIYRVLRITPPGESMVGERMDSYTVPAYLSIFSQNVPEVEYASRYMVTYQEILINRGEVKSYRKDLAFGDEDFFRIFNYPFIRGNPETALTAPQSIVLTEELAGFYFGDENPIGQTVTFLDTSFTVTGIIGELPGNSHIEFSCIARLKDIGTPDDNWSHPWYWTYVRLHDGASSAAATETMLSVIAKLGGDDADKIQLQPVTDIHLYNEGIRDRPRGDIKQLRIFSA
;
A
#
# COMPACT_ATOMS: atom_id res chain seq x y z
N MET A 1 57.57 -3.13 -6.99
CA MET A 1 57.41 -4.41 -7.73
C MET A 1 56.01 -4.58 -8.31
N VAL A 2 54.93 -4.36 -7.55
CA VAL A 2 53.52 -4.41 -8.04
C VAL A 2 53.28 -3.60 -9.33
N LYS A 3 53.85 -2.39 -9.42
CA LYS A 3 53.78 -1.53 -10.61
C LYS A 3 54.26 -2.22 -11.90
N ASN A 4 55.33 -3.02 -11.83
CA ASN A 4 55.86 -3.71 -13.01
C ASN A 4 54.96 -4.87 -13.45
N TYR A 5 54.35 -5.59 -12.49
CA TYR A 5 53.38 -6.65 -12.79
C TYR A 5 52.10 -6.09 -13.44
N VAL A 6 51.59 -4.96 -12.95
CA VAL A 6 50.40 -4.29 -13.52
C VAL A 6 50.68 -3.79 -14.94
N ILE A 7 51.85 -3.17 -15.19
CA ILE A 7 52.24 -2.70 -16.53
C ILE A 7 52.39 -3.88 -17.51
N ALA A 8 52.97 -5.00 -17.07
CA ALA A 8 53.10 -6.20 -17.89
C ALA A 8 51.73 -6.79 -18.26
N ALA A 9 50.80 -6.87 -17.30
CA ALA A 9 49.43 -7.36 -17.53
C ALA A 9 48.67 -6.47 -18.54
N LEU A 10 48.73 -5.14 -18.38
CA LEU A 10 48.08 -4.20 -19.31
C LEU A 10 48.64 -4.30 -20.73
N ARG A 11 49.97 -4.41 -20.90
CA ARG A 11 50.58 -4.63 -22.23
C ARG A 11 50.14 -5.95 -22.86
N ASN A 12 50.02 -7.01 -22.07
CA ASN A 12 49.53 -8.30 -22.56
C ASN A 12 48.06 -8.23 -23.00
N MET A 13 47.24 -7.48 -22.25
CA MET A 13 45.83 -7.27 -22.54
C MET A 13 45.61 -6.48 -23.85
N VAL A 14 46.42 -5.43 -24.07
CA VAL A 14 46.41 -4.64 -25.32
C VAL A 14 46.94 -5.43 -26.51
N ARG A 15 47.86 -6.38 -26.30
CA ARG A 15 48.40 -7.25 -27.36
C ARG A 15 47.39 -8.32 -27.78
N ASN A 16 46.62 -8.86 -26.84
CA ASN A 16 45.60 -9.90 -27.07
C ASN A 16 44.18 -9.32 -26.97
N LYS A 17 43.86 -8.35 -27.84
CA LYS A 17 42.63 -7.53 -27.74
C LYS A 17 41.34 -8.34 -27.75
N THR A 18 41.17 -9.27 -28.68
CA THR A 18 39.93 -10.05 -28.80
C THR A 18 39.69 -10.94 -27.59
N TYR A 19 40.72 -11.67 -27.14
CA TYR A 19 40.63 -12.52 -25.95
C TYR A 19 40.33 -11.71 -24.68
N SER A 20 41.02 -10.58 -24.52
CA SER A 20 40.80 -9.69 -23.38
C SER A 20 39.40 -9.08 -23.41
N LEU A 21 38.91 -8.69 -24.59
CA LEU A 21 37.58 -8.12 -24.78
C LEU A 21 36.49 -9.13 -24.40
N VAL A 22 36.57 -10.36 -24.89
CA VAL A 22 35.60 -11.42 -24.56
C VAL A 22 35.55 -11.68 -23.06
N ASN A 23 36.71 -11.79 -22.40
CA ASN A 23 36.76 -12.02 -20.96
C ASN A 23 36.24 -10.83 -20.14
N ILE A 24 36.59 -9.60 -20.53
CA ILE A 24 36.11 -8.39 -19.83
C ILE A 24 34.61 -8.24 -19.98
N ILE A 25 34.06 -8.43 -21.18
CA ILE A 25 32.61 -8.34 -21.42
C ILE A 25 31.89 -9.45 -20.65
N GLY A 26 32.37 -10.69 -20.71
CA GLY A 26 31.75 -11.80 -19.98
C GLY A 26 31.71 -11.56 -18.47
N LEU A 27 32.82 -11.08 -17.89
CA LEU A 27 32.87 -10.73 -16.48
C LEU A 27 31.97 -9.54 -16.14
N ALA A 28 31.99 -8.49 -16.97
CA ALA A 28 31.17 -7.29 -16.75
C ALA A 28 29.67 -7.61 -16.81
N VAL A 29 29.24 -8.43 -17.77
CA VAL A 29 27.84 -8.89 -17.87
C VAL A 29 27.47 -9.76 -16.68
N GLY A 30 28.33 -10.72 -16.28
CA GLY A 30 28.08 -11.55 -15.09
C GLY A 30 27.92 -10.72 -13.82
N MET A 31 28.82 -9.76 -13.60
CA MET A 31 28.73 -8.83 -12.46
C MET A 31 27.48 -7.95 -12.52
N ALA A 32 27.13 -7.42 -13.70
CA ALA A 32 25.93 -6.60 -13.87
C ALA A 32 24.67 -7.40 -13.54
N CYS A 33 24.55 -8.65 -14.01
CA CYS A 33 23.44 -9.53 -13.68
C CYS A 33 23.33 -9.77 -12.16
N CYS A 34 24.44 -10.08 -11.48
CA CYS A 34 24.43 -10.28 -10.02
C CYS A 34 24.01 -9.01 -9.27
N LEU A 35 24.48 -7.84 -9.69
CA LEU A 35 24.12 -6.56 -9.07
C LEU A 35 22.64 -6.22 -9.27
N LEU A 36 22.10 -6.45 -10.48
CA LEU A 36 20.68 -6.22 -10.76
C LEU A 36 19.78 -7.13 -9.92
N ILE A 37 20.13 -8.41 -9.78
CA ILE A 37 19.38 -9.34 -8.91
C ILE A 37 19.46 -8.89 -7.45
N ALA A 38 20.64 -8.49 -6.97
CA ALA A 38 20.80 -7.99 -5.60
C ALA A 38 19.97 -6.73 -5.34
N LEU A 39 19.95 -5.77 -6.28
CA LEU A 39 19.13 -4.57 -6.18
C LEU A 39 17.63 -4.90 -6.17
N TRP A 40 17.18 -5.80 -7.04
CA TRP A 40 15.80 -6.27 -7.06
C TRP A 40 15.41 -6.96 -5.74
N MET A 41 16.26 -7.82 -5.17
CA MET A 41 15.99 -8.44 -3.87
C MET A 41 15.88 -7.41 -2.74
N VAL A 42 16.74 -6.39 -2.74
CA VAL A 42 16.68 -5.30 -1.76
C VAL A 42 15.39 -4.50 -1.92
N ASP A 43 14.93 -4.26 -3.15
CA ASP A 43 13.67 -3.58 -3.43
C ASP A 43 12.47 -4.38 -2.89
N GLU A 44 12.41 -5.67 -3.21
CA GLU A 44 11.37 -6.60 -2.73
C GLU A 44 11.30 -6.69 -1.19
N LEU A 45 12.45 -6.70 -0.52
CA LEU A 45 12.53 -6.77 0.94
C LEU A 45 12.14 -5.46 1.63
N ASN A 46 12.21 -4.32 0.93
CA ASN A 46 11.93 -3.00 1.47
C ASN A 46 10.47 -2.55 1.29
N TYR A 47 9.63 -3.38 0.70
CA TYR A 47 8.21 -3.08 0.49
C TYR A 47 7.50 -2.70 1.80
N ASP A 48 6.73 -1.61 1.77
CA ASP A 48 5.94 -1.07 2.89
C ASP A 48 6.74 -0.69 4.15
N ARG A 49 8.07 -0.67 4.08
CA ARG A 49 8.92 -0.28 5.22
C ARG A 49 9.09 1.23 5.37
N ALA A 50 8.66 2.01 4.37
CA ALA A 50 8.77 3.47 4.37
C ALA A 50 7.79 4.17 5.34
N TYR A 51 6.73 3.47 5.78
CA TYR A 51 5.77 4.04 6.75
C TYR A 51 6.42 4.25 8.11
N ALA A 52 6.22 5.44 8.70
CA ALA A 52 6.81 5.81 9.99
C ALA A 52 6.46 4.83 11.13
N TYR A 53 5.31 4.18 11.04
CA TYR A 53 4.79 3.25 12.05
C TYR A 53 4.62 1.82 11.52
N ALA A 54 5.37 1.42 10.49
CA ALA A 54 5.22 0.12 9.80
C ALA A 54 5.17 -1.09 10.76
N ASN A 55 5.89 -1.04 11.88
CA ASN A 55 5.92 -2.10 12.89
C ASN A 55 4.62 -2.25 13.71
N ARG A 56 3.69 -1.28 13.64
CA ARG A 56 2.41 -1.27 14.37
C ARG A 56 1.21 -1.08 13.45
N ILE A 57 1.40 -1.10 12.13
CA ILE A 57 0.32 -1.05 11.15
C ILE A 57 0.00 -2.47 10.71
N TYR A 58 -1.27 -2.82 10.76
CA TYR A 58 -1.76 -4.14 10.37
C TYR A 58 -2.93 -4.02 9.41
N ARG A 59 -2.99 -4.95 8.47
CA ARG A 59 -4.17 -5.22 7.66
C ARG A 59 -5.01 -6.30 8.34
N VAL A 60 -6.31 -6.10 8.40
CA VAL A 60 -7.25 -7.09 8.91
C VAL A 60 -7.59 -8.07 7.79
N LEU A 61 -7.32 -9.35 8.03
CA LEU A 61 -7.75 -10.46 7.18
C LEU A 61 -9.00 -11.09 7.78
N ARG A 62 -9.99 -11.39 6.94
CA ARG A 62 -11.14 -12.21 7.32
C ARG A 62 -10.86 -13.66 6.92
N ILE A 63 -11.11 -14.61 7.80
CA ILE A 63 -11.00 -16.03 7.52
C ILE A 63 -12.40 -16.56 7.32
N THR A 64 -12.74 -16.86 6.07
CA THR A 64 -14.02 -17.43 5.67
C THR A 64 -14.02 -18.92 5.99
N PRO A 65 -14.96 -19.45 6.79
CA PRO A 65 -14.98 -20.84 7.22
C PRO A 65 -15.31 -21.83 6.07
N PRO A 66 -14.96 -23.12 6.22
CA PRO A 66 -15.36 -24.16 5.27
C PRO A 66 -16.88 -24.37 5.32
N GLY A 67 -17.60 -23.77 4.36
CA GLY A 67 -19.07 -23.78 4.28
C GLY A 67 -19.62 -22.57 3.52
N GLU A 68 -18.99 -21.41 3.69
CA GLU A 68 -19.29 -20.18 2.92
C GLU A 68 -18.44 -20.04 1.66
N SER A 69 -17.31 -20.77 1.61
CA SER A 69 -16.40 -20.80 0.47
C SER A 69 -16.49 -22.15 -0.24
N MET A 70 -16.67 -22.12 -1.57
CA MET A 70 -16.66 -23.32 -2.42
C MET A 70 -15.31 -24.06 -2.43
N VAL A 71 -14.26 -23.45 -1.86
CA VAL A 71 -12.87 -23.94 -1.91
C VAL A 71 -12.33 -24.33 -0.52
N GLY A 72 -13.19 -24.40 0.49
CA GLY A 72 -12.80 -24.62 1.89
C GLY A 72 -12.44 -23.32 2.62
N GLU A 73 -11.82 -23.44 3.80
CA GLU A 73 -11.37 -22.28 4.59
C GLU A 73 -10.43 -21.40 3.76
N ARG A 74 -10.67 -20.09 3.75
CA ARG A 74 -9.87 -19.14 2.95
C ARG A 74 -9.68 -17.84 3.71
N MET A 75 -8.47 -17.29 3.64
CA MET A 75 -8.18 -15.93 4.11
C MET A 75 -8.52 -14.93 3.02
N ASP A 76 -9.20 -13.86 3.38
CA ASP A 76 -9.65 -12.79 2.51
C ASP A 76 -9.05 -11.47 2.99
N SER A 77 -8.39 -10.76 2.08
CA SER A 77 -7.82 -9.44 2.36
C SER A 77 -8.89 -8.34 2.48
N TYR A 78 -10.10 -8.61 1.99
CA TYR A 78 -11.23 -7.72 2.07
C TYR A 78 -12.09 -8.04 3.29
N THR A 79 -12.59 -6.98 3.90
CA THR A 79 -13.39 -7.00 5.14
C THR A 79 -14.69 -6.23 4.94
N VAL A 80 -15.65 -6.50 5.81
CA VAL A 80 -16.98 -5.87 5.79
C VAL A 80 -16.93 -4.47 6.40
N PRO A 81 -17.79 -3.54 5.95
CA PRO A 81 -17.82 -2.17 6.46
C PRO A 81 -17.91 -2.02 7.99
N ALA A 82 -18.67 -2.89 8.66
CA ALA A 82 -18.92 -2.85 10.10
C ALA A 82 -17.63 -2.92 10.95
N TYR A 83 -16.57 -3.53 10.43
CA TYR A 83 -15.32 -3.71 11.17
C TYR A 83 -14.69 -2.38 11.60
N LEU A 84 -14.83 -1.32 10.81
CA LEU A 84 -14.26 -0.01 11.16
C LEU A 84 -14.80 0.53 12.49
N SER A 85 -16.13 0.62 12.61
CA SER A 85 -16.79 1.18 13.79
C SER A 85 -16.55 0.33 15.04
N ILE A 86 -16.50 -1.00 14.85
CA ILE A 86 -16.17 -1.97 15.89
C ILE A 86 -14.76 -1.72 16.43
N PHE A 87 -13.76 -1.69 15.55
CA PHE A 87 -12.35 -1.60 15.97
C PHE A 87 -12.01 -0.24 16.54
N SER A 88 -12.46 0.84 15.91
CA SER A 88 -12.17 2.21 16.38
C SER A 88 -12.81 2.54 17.73
N GLN A 89 -13.98 1.97 18.06
CA GLN A 89 -14.72 2.35 19.27
C GLN A 89 -14.56 1.38 20.43
N ASN A 90 -14.27 0.10 20.17
CA ASN A 90 -14.38 -0.96 21.18
C ASN A 90 -13.09 -1.75 21.42
N VAL A 91 -12.00 -1.45 20.71
CA VAL A 91 -10.72 -2.17 20.83
C VAL A 91 -9.66 -1.20 21.36
N PRO A 92 -9.36 -1.22 22.68
CA PRO A 92 -8.44 -0.25 23.31
C PRO A 92 -7.02 -0.28 22.76
N GLU A 93 -6.59 -1.38 22.15
CA GLU A 93 -5.28 -1.52 21.53
C GLU A 93 -5.16 -0.74 20.21
N VAL A 94 -6.28 -0.41 19.56
CA VAL A 94 -6.32 0.29 18.28
C VAL A 94 -6.21 1.79 18.53
N GLU A 95 -5.15 2.39 17.98
CA GLU A 95 -4.93 3.83 18.00
C GLU A 95 -5.72 4.53 16.88
N TYR A 96 -5.68 3.95 15.66
CA TYR A 96 -6.40 4.44 14.49
C TYR A 96 -6.88 3.29 13.62
N ALA A 97 -8.02 3.46 12.95
CA ALA A 97 -8.55 2.49 12.00
C ALA A 97 -9.10 3.18 10.76
N SER A 98 -8.87 2.60 9.58
CA SER A 98 -9.40 3.13 8.31
C SER A 98 -9.65 2.00 7.34
N ARG A 99 -10.74 2.10 6.60
CA ARG A 99 -10.92 1.34 5.37
C ARG A 99 -10.18 2.02 4.23
N TYR A 100 -9.84 1.23 3.23
CA TYR A 100 -9.25 1.64 1.97
C TYR A 100 -9.93 0.85 0.85
N MET A 101 -10.22 1.55 -0.24
CA MET A 101 -10.69 0.97 -1.50
C MET A 101 -10.01 1.72 -2.63
N VAL A 102 -9.71 1.02 -3.72
CA VAL A 102 -9.16 1.65 -4.93
C VAL A 102 -9.89 1.12 -6.17
N THR A 103 -10.14 2.01 -7.10
CA THR A 103 -10.72 1.66 -8.39
C THR A 103 -9.62 1.30 -9.37
N TYR A 104 -9.77 0.17 -10.06
CA TYR A 104 -8.82 -0.29 -11.08
C TYR A 104 -9.22 0.08 -12.51
N GLN A 105 -10.43 0.63 -12.66
CA GLN A 105 -10.91 1.13 -13.94
C GLN A 105 -10.46 2.58 -14.11
N GLU A 106 -10.31 2.98 -15.37
CA GLU A 106 -10.08 4.38 -15.72
C GLU A 106 -11.35 5.18 -15.44
N ILE A 107 -11.24 6.12 -14.49
CA ILE A 107 -12.32 7.04 -14.13
C ILE A 107 -11.97 8.42 -14.66
N LEU A 108 -12.96 9.05 -15.28
CA LEU A 108 -12.84 10.41 -15.76
C LEU A 108 -12.86 11.38 -14.56
N ILE A 109 -11.76 12.11 -14.39
CA ILE A 109 -11.67 13.23 -13.44
C ILE A 109 -11.63 14.53 -14.25
N ASN A 110 -12.46 15.49 -13.83
CA ASN A 110 -12.65 16.77 -14.52
C ASN A 110 -12.33 17.94 -13.59
N ARG A 111 -11.70 18.97 -14.13
CA ARG A 111 -11.60 20.31 -13.55
C ARG A 111 -11.99 21.31 -14.64
N GLY A 112 -13.26 21.72 -14.67
CA GLY A 112 -13.79 22.57 -15.74
C GLY A 112 -13.61 21.92 -17.12
N GLU A 113 -12.82 22.55 -18.00
CA GLU A 113 -12.52 22.03 -19.34
C GLU A 113 -11.38 21.01 -19.37
N VAL A 114 -10.55 20.94 -18.32
CA VAL A 114 -9.43 19.99 -18.23
C VAL A 114 -9.96 18.63 -17.78
N LYS A 115 -9.75 17.60 -18.61
CA LYS A 115 -10.27 16.25 -18.38
C LYS A 115 -9.16 15.23 -18.54
N SER A 116 -9.13 14.23 -17.67
CA SER A 116 -8.25 13.08 -17.88
C SER A 116 -8.83 11.82 -17.25
N TYR A 117 -8.54 10.69 -17.88
CA TYR A 117 -8.82 9.38 -17.31
C TYR A 117 -7.69 9.01 -16.35
N ARG A 118 -8.06 8.64 -15.13
CA ARG A 118 -7.12 8.23 -14.09
C ARG A 118 -7.46 6.83 -13.60
N LYS A 119 -6.42 6.02 -13.41
CA LYS A 119 -6.50 4.79 -12.62
C LYS A 119 -6.21 5.13 -11.18
N ASP A 120 -6.48 4.18 -10.30
CA ASP A 120 -6.07 4.25 -8.91
C ASP A 120 -6.66 5.45 -8.16
N LEU A 121 -7.94 5.75 -8.46
CA LEU A 121 -8.76 6.60 -7.60
C LEU A 121 -9.07 5.80 -6.34
N ALA A 122 -8.57 6.29 -5.21
CA ALA A 122 -8.76 5.66 -3.92
C ALA A 122 -9.86 6.35 -3.10
N PHE A 123 -10.37 5.61 -2.14
CA PHE A 123 -11.28 6.07 -1.11
C PHE A 123 -10.77 5.60 0.25
N GLY A 124 -10.75 6.50 1.22
CA GLY A 124 -10.33 6.21 2.59
C GLY A 124 -11.17 6.91 3.63
N ASP A 125 -11.11 6.41 4.86
CA ASP A 125 -11.70 7.08 6.02
C ASP A 125 -10.76 8.16 6.58
N GLU A 126 -11.26 8.88 7.59
CA GLU A 126 -10.63 10.08 8.15
C GLU A 126 -9.21 9.82 8.71
N ASP A 127 -9.00 8.64 9.30
CA ASP A 127 -7.75 8.26 9.94
C ASP A 127 -6.71 7.68 8.96
N PHE A 128 -7.03 7.54 7.66
CA PHE A 128 -6.12 6.93 6.68
C PHE A 128 -4.72 7.55 6.71
N PHE A 129 -4.66 8.88 6.67
CA PHE A 129 -3.39 9.61 6.70
C PHE A 129 -2.70 9.60 8.06
N ARG A 130 -3.45 9.41 9.15
CA ARG A 130 -2.87 9.20 10.47
C ARG A 130 -2.17 7.85 10.55
N ILE A 131 -2.77 6.80 9.98
CA ILE A 131 -2.18 5.45 9.95
C ILE A 131 -0.86 5.45 9.17
N PHE A 132 -0.89 5.90 7.91
CA PHE A 132 0.24 5.75 6.99
C PHE A 132 1.25 6.90 7.02
N ASN A 133 0.89 8.06 7.58
CA ASN A 133 1.78 9.20 7.78
C ASN A 133 2.51 9.67 6.50
N TYR A 134 1.76 9.85 5.41
CA TYR A 134 2.30 10.37 4.15
C TYR A 134 2.80 11.83 4.29
N PRO A 135 3.83 12.25 3.53
CA PRO A 135 4.33 13.62 3.57
C PRO A 135 3.38 14.59 2.83
N PHE A 136 2.70 15.45 3.59
CA PHE A 136 1.85 16.51 3.04
C PHE A 136 2.71 17.71 2.61
N ILE A 137 2.55 18.14 1.36
CA ILE A 137 3.10 19.42 0.85
C ILE A 137 2.16 20.57 1.25
N ARG A 138 0.84 20.33 1.20
CA ARG A 138 -0.20 21.30 1.60
C ARG A 138 -1.35 20.58 2.29
N GLY A 139 -2.02 21.25 3.22
CA GLY A 139 -3.12 20.68 4.00
C GLY A 139 -2.66 20.08 5.32
N ASN A 140 -3.57 19.40 6.03
CA ASN A 140 -3.29 18.79 7.33
C ASN A 140 -3.73 17.31 7.31
N PRO A 141 -2.82 16.34 7.52
CA PRO A 141 -3.16 14.91 7.53
C PRO A 141 -4.24 14.56 8.55
N GLU A 142 -4.34 15.31 9.65
CA GLU A 142 -5.31 15.08 10.73
C GLU A 142 -6.75 15.42 10.34
N THR A 143 -6.94 16.26 9.32
CA THR A 143 -8.26 16.78 8.94
C THR A 143 -8.57 16.59 7.46
N ALA A 144 -7.64 16.08 6.67
CA ALA A 144 -7.71 16.08 5.21
C ALA A 144 -8.95 15.35 4.66
N LEU A 145 -9.41 14.28 5.32
CA LEU A 145 -10.58 13.50 4.89
C LEU A 145 -11.82 13.67 5.81
N THR A 146 -11.83 14.69 6.67
CA THR A 146 -12.91 14.89 7.68
C THR A 146 -14.12 15.67 7.16
N ALA A 147 -13.91 16.60 6.22
CA ALA A 147 -15.00 17.37 5.62
C ALA A 147 -15.76 16.51 4.59
N PRO A 148 -17.09 16.68 4.42
CA PRO A 148 -17.80 16.04 3.31
C PRO A 148 -17.18 16.43 1.98
N GLN A 149 -17.15 15.48 1.04
CA GLN A 149 -16.62 15.64 -0.31
C GLN A 149 -15.18 16.18 -0.32
N SER A 150 -14.34 15.72 0.61
CA SER A 150 -12.92 16.06 0.63
C SER A 150 -12.08 15.10 -0.23
N ILE A 151 -11.08 15.62 -0.91
CA ILE A 151 -10.10 14.83 -1.68
C ILE A 151 -8.68 15.32 -1.44
N VAL A 152 -7.75 14.36 -1.37
CA VAL A 152 -6.31 14.61 -1.36
C VAL A 152 -5.72 14.12 -2.67
N LEU A 153 -4.88 14.95 -3.30
CA LEU A 153 -4.23 14.66 -4.58
C LEU A 153 -2.73 14.43 -4.37
N THR A 154 -2.12 13.60 -5.21
CA THR A 154 -0.64 13.60 -5.35
C THR A 154 -0.18 14.90 -6.01
N GLU A 155 1.08 15.27 -5.76
CA GLU A 155 1.72 16.44 -6.39
C GLU A 155 1.62 16.40 -7.92
N GLU A 156 1.86 15.22 -8.52
CA GLU A 156 1.76 15.01 -9.97
C GLU A 156 0.34 15.34 -10.48
N LEU A 157 -0.70 14.83 -9.81
CA LEU A 157 -2.08 15.03 -10.24
C LEU A 157 -2.53 16.48 -10.02
N ALA A 158 -2.09 17.09 -8.92
CA ALA A 158 -2.35 18.50 -8.64
C ALA A 158 -1.69 19.39 -9.70
N GLY A 159 -0.41 19.16 -10.03
CA GLY A 159 0.29 19.89 -11.08
C GLY A 159 -0.37 19.74 -12.45
N PHE A 160 -0.87 18.55 -12.78
CA PHE A 160 -1.60 18.32 -14.03
C PHE A 160 -2.88 19.17 -14.15
N TYR A 161 -3.68 19.23 -13.09
CA TYR A 161 -4.98 19.93 -13.13
C TYR A 161 -4.88 21.43 -12.86
N PHE A 162 -3.97 21.84 -11.99
CA PHE A 162 -3.92 23.21 -11.47
C PHE A 162 -2.69 23.98 -11.96
N GLY A 163 -1.68 23.33 -12.55
CA GLY A 163 -0.43 23.98 -12.92
C GLY A 163 0.21 24.66 -11.71
N ASP A 164 0.47 25.97 -11.84
CA ASP A 164 1.04 26.79 -10.77
C ASP A 164 -0.03 27.40 -9.83
N GLU A 165 -1.32 27.16 -10.08
CA GLU A 165 -2.39 27.65 -9.21
C GLU A 165 -2.42 26.93 -7.86
N ASN A 166 -2.94 27.57 -6.81
CA ASN A 166 -3.15 26.91 -5.53
C ASN A 166 -4.36 25.95 -5.62
N PRO A 167 -4.17 24.62 -5.48
CA PRO A 167 -5.26 23.66 -5.62
C PRO A 167 -6.17 23.62 -4.37
N ILE A 168 -5.67 23.99 -3.19
CA ILE A 168 -6.42 23.89 -1.93
C ILE A 168 -7.69 24.74 -1.98
N GLY A 169 -8.82 24.12 -1.63
CA GLY A 169 -10.15 24.75 -1.64
C GLY A 169 -10.81 24.79 -3.03
N GLN A 170 -10.09 24.44 -4.09
CA GLN A 170 -10.69 24.23 -5.42
C GLN A 170 -11.32 22.85 -5.52
N THR A 171 -12.09 22.62 -6.59
CA THR A 171 -12.81 21.36 -6.80
C THR A 171 -12.32 20.58 -8.01
N VAL A 172 -12.43 19.26 -7.91
CA VAL A 172 -12.38 18.31 -9.01
C VAL A 172 -13.66 17.48 -9.00
N THR A 173 -14.12 17.03 -10.16
CA THR A 173 -15.35 16.26 -10.31
C THR A 173 -15.06 14.90 -10.90
N PHE A 174 -15.56 13.84 -10.27
CA PHE A 174 -15.56 12.49 -10.80
C PHE A 174 -16.83 11.77 -10.33
N LEU A 175 -17.32 10.79 -11.11
CA LEU A 175 -18.57 10.08 -10.82
C LEU A 175 -19.74 11.04 -10.49
N ASP A 176 -19.86 12.12 -11.28
CA ASP A 176 -20.86 13.18 -11.12
C ASP A 176 -20.87 13.88 -9.74
N THR A 177 -19.82 13.70 -8.94
CA THR A 177 -19.66 14.27 -7.60
C THR A 177 -18.47 15.20 -7.58
N SER A 178 -18.66 16.40 -7.02
CA SER A 178 -17.57 17.37 -6.86
C SER A 178 -16.92 17.22 -5.51
N PHE A 179 -15.59 17.12 -5.49
CA PHE A 179 -14.78 17.02 -4.30
C PHE A 179 -13.87 18.24 -4.18
N THR A 180 -13.77 18.77 -2.96
CA THR A 180 -12.89 19.89 -2.61
C THR A 180 -11.52 19.37 -2.24
N VAL A 181 -10.48 19.93 -2.86
CA VAL A 181 -9.10 19.58 -2.56
C VAL A 181 -8.71 20.14 -1.19
N THR A 182 -8.42 19.25 -0.26
CA THR A 182 -8.11 19.56 1.14
C THR A 182 -6.64 19.33 1.50
N GLY A 183 -5.92 18.60 0.65
CA GLY A 183 -4.50 18.33 0.84
C GLY A 183 -3.81 17.91 -0.44
N ILE A 184 -2.50 18.16 -0.48
CA ILE A 184 -1.59 17.69 -1.52
C ILE A 184 -0.48 16.91 -0.83
N ILE A 185 -0.26 15.67 -1.26
CA ILE A 185 0.85 14.83 -0.79
C ILE A 185 1.95 14.77 -1.84
N GLY A 186 3.19 14.62 -1.39
CA GLY A 186 4.34 14.43 -2.29
C GLY A 186 4.35 13.06 -2.97
N GLU A 187 5.48 12.73 -3.58
CA GLU A 187 5.70 11.43 -4.19
C GLU A 187 5.48 10.29 -3.18
N LEU A 188 4.73 9.27 -3.62
CA LEU A 188 4.52 8.05 -2.85
C LEU A 188 5.79 7.19 -2.88
N PRO A 189 6.07 6.39 -1.83
CA PRO A 189 7.15 5.41 -1.87
C PRO A 189 6.94 4.44 -3.04
N GLY A 190 7.98 4.22 -3.86
CA GLY A 190 7.89 3.35 -5.05
C GLY A 190 7.68 1.86 -4.74
N ASN A 191 7.99 1.43 -3.53
CA ASN A 191 7.83 0.06 -3.04
C ASN A 191 6.73 -0.01 -1.95
N SER A 192 5.50 0.30 -2.35
CA SER A 192 4.32 0.33 -1.49
C SER A 192 3.18 -0.46 -2.12
N HIS A 193 2.45 -1.23 -1.30
CA HIS A 193 1.25 -1.92 -1.81
C HIS A 193 0.09 -0.96 -2.04
N ILE A 194 0.13 0.22 -1.40
CA ILE A 194 -0.83 1.30 -1.59
C ILE A 194 -0.27 2.25 -2.63
N GLU A 195 -0.97 2.30 -3.76
CA GLU A 195 -0.73 3.23 -4.86
C GLU A 195 -2.06 3.90 -5.18
N PHE A 196 -2.03 5.23 -5.32
CA PHE A 196 -3.19 6.01 -5.74
C PHE A 196 -2.76 7.34 -6.36
N SER A 197 -3.55 7.84 -7.31
CA SER A 197 -3.35 9.20 -7.84
C SER A 197 -4.04 10.26 -6.97
N CYS A 198 -5.10 9.85 -6.28
CA CYS A 198 -5.82 10.65 -5.31
C CYS A 198 -6.63 9.77 -4.38
N ILE A 199 -6.97 10.29 -3.22
CA ILE A 199 -7.84 9.62 -2.25
C ILE A 199 -8.94 10.57 -1.80
N ALA A 200 -10.18 10.17 -2.06
CA ALA A 200 -11.38 10.86 -1.61
C ALA A 200 -11.94 10.23 -0.34
N ARG A 201 -12.78 10.98 0.38
CA ARG A 201 -13.43 10.44 1.57
C ARG A 201 -14.42 9.34 1.18
N LEU A 202 -14.26 8.19 1.82
CA LEU A 202 -15.03 6.97 1.52
C LEU A 202 -16.53 7.09 1.83
N LYS A 203 -16.88 7.86 2.85
CA LYS A 203 -18.28 8.06 3.26
C LYS A 203 -19.14 8.71 2.18
N ASP A 204 -18.53 9.52 1.30
CA ASP A 204 -19.25 10.26 0.26
C ASP A 204 -19.72 9.38 -0.90
N ILE A 205 -19.23 8.15 -1.02
CA ILE A 205 -19.72 7.16 -2.01
C ILE A 205 -20.80 6.22 -1.44
N GLY A 206 -21.39 6.56 -0.28
CA GLY A 206 -22.53 5.84 0.28
C GLY A 206 -22.17 4.52 0.97
N THR A 207 -20.96 4.41 1.52
CA THR A 207 -20.53 3.22 2.28
C THR A 207 -21.24 3.19 3.64
N PRO A 208 -22.12 2.20 3.93
CA PRO A 208 -22.77 2.08 5.24
C PRO A 208 -21.79 1.57 6.31
N ASP A 209 -21.65 2.28 7.42
CA ASP A 209 -20.68 1.98 8.49
C ASP A 209 -21.06 0.77 9.37
N ASP A 210 -22.28 0.27 9.25
CA ASP A 210 -22.88 -0.79 10.07
C ASP A 210 -23.24 -2.06 9.26
N ASN A 211 -22.71 -2.17 8.04
CA ASN A 211 -23.01 -3.28 7.16
C ASN A 211 -22.04 -4.45 7.36
N TRP A 212 -22.59 -5.64 7.60
CA TRP A 212 -21.89 -6.92 7.77
C TRP A 212 -21.76 -7.72 6.48
N SER A 213 -22.19 -7.16 5.35
CA SER A 213 -22.11 -7.78 4.03
C SER A 213 -21.14 -7.03 3.12
N HIS A 214 -20.89 -7.59 1.92
CA HIS A 214 -20.10 -6.96 0.86
C HIS A 214 -18.65 -6.60 1.28
N PRO A 215 -17.79 -7.61 1.49
CA PRO A 215 -16.40 -7.38 1.85
C PRO A 215 -15.61 -6.83 0.65
N TRP A 216 -15.54 -5.50 0.54
CA TRP A 216 -14.87 -4.79 -0.57
C TRP A 216 -13.77 -3.84 -0.12
N TYR A 217 -13.44 -3.85 1.17
CA TYR A 217 -12.54 -2.88 1.78
C TYR A 217 -11.34 -3.58 2.41
N TRP A 218 -10.14 -3.07 2.16
CA TRP A 218 -9.02 -3.38 3.04
C TRP A 218 -9.18 -2.53 4.30
N THR A 219 -9.27 -3.18 5.45
CA THR A 219 -9.29 -2.47 6.74
C THR A 219 -7.90 -2.49 7.32
N TYR A 220 -7.37 -1.31 7.62
CA TYR A 220 -6.10 -1.12 8.28
C TYR A 220 -6.31 -0.59 9.69
N VAL A 221 -5.48 -1.08 10.60
CA VAL A 221 -5.42 -0.59 11.98
C VAL A 221 -3.99 -0.24 12.32
N ARG A 222 -3.79 0.87 13.03
CA ARG A 222 -2.55 1.17 13.74
C ARG A 222 -2.78 0.89 15.21
N LEU A 223 -1.97 0.03 15.80
CA LEU A 223 -2.04 -0.25 17.24
C LEU A 223 -1.24 0.77 18.04
N HIS A 224 -1.61 1.02 19.29
CA HIS A 224 -0.83 1.83 20.24
C HIS A 224 0.58 1.26 20.46
N ASP A 225 1.50 2.11 20.93
CA ASP A 225 2.88 1.70 21.15
C ASP A 225 2.96 0.64 22.26
N GLY A 226 3.66 -0.45 21.99
CA GLY A 226 3.74 -1.61 22.88
C GLY A 226 2.47 -2.48 22.96
N ALA A 227 1.40 -2.19 22.21
CA ALA A 227 0.22 -3.03 22.17
C ALA A 227 0.50 -4.38 21.49
N SER A 228 -0.07 -5.46 22.02
CA SER A 228 0.05 -6.80 21.44
C SER A 228 -0.96 -7.00 20.32
N SER A 229 -0.51 -7.35 19.13
CA SER A 229 -1.40 -7.70 18.01
C SER A 229 -2.26 -8.94 18.32
N ALA A 230 -1.76 -9.87 19.13
CA ALA A 230 -2.53 -11.02 19.59
C ALA A 230 -3.67 -10.60 20.52
N ALA A 231 -3.39 -9.74 21.50
CA ALA A 231 -4.43 -9.21 22.41
C ALA A 231 -5.47 -8.37 21.65
N ALA A 232 -5.02 -7.52 20.72
CA ALA A 232 -5.92 -6.76 19.85
C ALA A 232 -6.83 -7.69 19.04
N THR A 233 -6.29 -8.77 18.47
CA THR A 233 -7.06 -9.77 17.70
C THR A 233 -8.11 -10.46 18.58
N GLU A 234 -7.75 -10.87 19.79
CA GLU A 234 -8.68 -11.48 20.75
C GLU A 234 -9.82 -10.53 21.14
N THR A 235 -9.49 -9.27 21.44
CA THR A 235 -10.49 -8.23 21.74
C THR A 235 -11.40 -7.98 20.53
N MET A 236 -10.85 -7.84 19.33
CA MET A 236 -11.62 -7.67 18.09
C MET A 236 -12.61 -8.82 17.89
N LEU A 237 -12.17 -10.07 18.02
CA LEU A 237 -13.03 -11.27 17.92
C LEU A 237 -14.15 -11.25 18.97
N SER A 238 -13.81 -10.91 20.22
CA SER A 238 -14.80 -10.83 21.30
C SER A 238 -15.87 -9.77 21.03
N VAL A 239 -15.49 -8.63 20.47
CA VAL A 239 -16.44 -7.56 20.14
C VAL A 239 -17.29 -7.93 18.91
N ILE A 240 -16.68 -8.52 17.87
CA ILE A 240 -17.39 -8.99 16.67
C ILE A 240 -18.53 -9.93 17.06
N ALA A 241 -18.24 -10.95 17.89
CA ALA A 241 -19.25 -11.91 18.36
C ALA A 241 -20.40 -11.25 19.16
N LYS A 242 -20.11 -10.16 19.89
CA LYS A 242 -21.14 -9.43 20.67
C LYS A 242 -22.04 -8.54 19.82
N LEU A 243 -21.53 -8.00 18.71
CA LEU A 243 -22.20 -6.96 17.93
C LEU A 243 -22.91 -7.48 16.67
N GLY A 244 -23.09 -8.79 16.57
CA GLY A 244 -23.87 -9.41 15.49
C GLY A 244 -23.05 -9.92 14.31
N GLY A 245 -21.73 -10.05 14.47
CA GLY A 245 -20.93 -10.89 13.59
C GLY A 245 -21.28 -12.37 13.78
N ASP A 246 -21.02 -13.18 12.77
CA ASP A 246 -21.17 -14.63 12.90
C ASP A 246 -20.13 -15.14 13.92
N ASP A 247 -20.49 -16.08 14.79
CA ASP A 247 -19.54 -16.77 15.67
C ASP A 247 -18.44 -17.50 14.87
N ALA A 248 -18.69 -17.76 13.57
CA ALA A 248 -17.73 -18.33 12.64
C ALA A 248 -16.78 -17.29 12.01
N ASP A 249 -17.03 -15.98 12.16
CA ASP A 249 -16.12 -14.94 11.69
C ASP A 249 -14.80 -15.02 12.48
N LYS A 250 -13.76 -15.40 11.75
CA LYS A 250 -12.39 -15.40 12.25
C LYS A 250 -11.65 -14.26 11.57
N ILE A 251 -10.75 -13.60 12.29
CA ILE A 251 -9.88 -12.57 11.75
C ILE A 251 -8.44 -12.79 12.15
N GLN A 252 -7.53 -12.20 11.38
CA GLN A 252 -6.11 -12.16 11.68
C GLN A 252 -5.54 -10.79 11.33
N LEU A 253 -4.62 -10.29 12.15
CA LEU A 253 -3.83 -9.11 11.83
C LEU A 253 -2.56 -9.51 11.07
N GLN A 254 -2.45 -9.06 9.83
CA GLN A 254 -1.24 -9.20 9.00
C GLN A 254 -0.40 -7.91 9.11
N PRO A 255 0.87 -7.96 9.54
CA PRO A 255 1.75 -6.80 9.51
C PRO A 255 1.82 -6.17 8.12
N VAL A 256 1.85 -4.84 8.02
CA VAL A 256 1.88 -4.17 6.71
C VAL A 256 3.09 -4.58 5.87
N THR A 257 4.25 -4.82 6.51
CA THR A 257 5.49 -5.26 5.85
C THR A 257 5.42 -6.67 5.28
N ASP A 258 4.41 -7.45 5.66
CA ASP A 258 4.26 -8.84 5.24
C ASP A 258 3.30 -8.99 4.05
N ILE A 259 2.54 -7.94 3.72
CA ILE A 259 1.51 -7.95 2.67
C ILE A 259 2.11 -8.35 1.32
N HIS A 260 3.26 -7.79 0.95
CA HIS A 260 3.90 -8.03 -0.34
C HIS A 260 4.45 -9.45 -0.50
N LEU A 261 5.17 -9.96 0.52
CA LEU A 261 5.94 -11.20 0.40
C LEU A 261 5.26 -12.44 1.02
N TYR A 262 4.38 -12.26 2.00
CA TYR A 262 3.75 -13.34 2.77
C TYR A 262 2.23 -13.36 2.56
N ASN A 263 1.81 -13.63 1.32
CA ASN A 263 0.40 -13.64 0.89
C ASN A 263 -0.14 -15.05 0.54
N GLU A 264 0.63 -16.11 0.81
CA GLU A 264 0.22 -17.48 0.49
C GLU A 264 -1.10 -17.86 1.20
N GLY A 265 -2.07 -18.35 0.44
CA GLY A 265 -3.40 -18.73 0.96
C GLY A 265 -4.36 -17.56 1.19
N ILE A 266 -3.92 -16.32 0.96
CA ILE A 266 -4.76 -15.12 1.06
C ILE A 266 -5.31 -14.78 -0.32
N ARG A 267 -6.65 -14.69 -0.43
CA ARG A 267 -7.29 -14.09 -1.60
C ARG A 267 -7.05 -12.59 -1.55
N ASP A 268 -6.04 -12.22 -2.30
CA ASP A 268 -5.61 -10.85 -2.54
C ASP A 268 -5.22 -10.70 -4.00
N ARG A 269 -4.77 -9.51 -4.40
CA ARG A 269 -4.06 -9.32 -5.67
C ARG A 269 -2.56 -9.27 -5.39
N PRO A 270 -1.89 -10.43 -5.25
CA PRO A 270 -0.48 -10.44 -4.86
C PRO A 270 0.39 -9.80 -5.93
N ARG A 271 1.43 -9.09 -5.47
CA ARG A 271 2.48 -8.51 -6.33
C ARG A 271 3.87 -9.14 -6.10
N GLY A 272 4.10 -9.83 -4.98
CA GLY A 272 5.36 -10.51 -4.65
C GLY A 272 5.17 -11.91 -4.04
N ASP A 273 6.25 -12.68 -3.94
CA ASP A 273 6.28 -14.01 -3.30
C ASP A 273 7.67 -14.30 -2.69
N ILE A 274 7.71 -14.53 -1.37
CA ILE A 274 8.94 -14.87 -0.64
C ILE A 274 9.66 -16.09 -1.21
N LYS A 275 8.96 -17.02 -1.86
CA LYS A 275 9.56 -18.21 -2.50
C LYS A 275 10.51 -17.81 -3.63
N GLN A 276 10.21 -16.73 -4.36
CA GLN A 276 11.09 -16.22 -5.43
C GLN A 276 12.40 -15.69 -4.84
N LEU A 277 12.35 -14.93 -3.75
CA LEU A 277 13.56 -14.43 -3.08
C LEU A 277 14.43 -15.58 -2.58
N ARG A 278 13.81 -16.62 -2.02
CA ARG A 278 14.53 -17.82 -1.54
C ARG A 278 15.30 -18.53 -2.65
N ILE A 279 14.78 -18.53 -3.88
CA ILE A 279 15.45 -19.12 -5.05
C ILE A 279 16.72 -18.34 -5.42
N PHE A 280 16.68 -17.00 -5.36
CA PHE A 280 17.81 -16.15 -5.74
C PHE A 280 18.82 -15.91 -4.60
N SER A 281 18.44 -16.20 -3.35
CA SER A 281 19.34 -16.10 -2.18
C SER A 281 20.16 -17.37 -1.90
N ALA A 282 19.78 -18.51 -2.49
CA ALA A 282 20.39 -19.81 -2.27
C ALA A 282 21.62 -20.04 -3.16
#